data_AF-A0A0W4ZSX2-F1
#
_entry.id   AF-A0A0W4ZSX2-F1
#
_cell.length_a   1.000
_cell.length_b   1.000
_cell.length_c   1.000
_cell.angle_alpha   90.00
_cell.angle_beta   90.00
_cell.angle_gamma   90.00
#
_symmetry.space_group_name_H-M   'P 1'
#
loop_
_entity.id
_entity.type
_entity.pdbx_description
1 polymer ?
#
loop_
_entity_poly.entity_id
_entity_poly.type
_entity_poly.pdbx_seq_one_letter_code
_entity_poly.pdbx_strand_id
1 'polypeptide(L)'
;MFVRNDAKEFRFCRSKCHKNFKMRRNPRKVAWTKAFRKARGKEMTIDTTLTFATRRNIPIRYNRDIVAITLKAINRVSEIRSRRERVFYKHRMAGNKTKLLEDAKKLIKMNPQQFPETEELMRDPQEKLEEASHKKTEEIKIPLLSKKKKSIKFQIDDTNID
;
A
#
# COMPACT_ATOMS: atom_id res chain seq x y z
N MET A 1 31.19 -2.23 -5.88
CA MET A 1 31.57 -1.07 -5.03
C MET A 1 32.42 -0.15 -5.89
N PHE A 2 32.34 1.17 -5.70
CA PHE A 2 33.16 2.16 -6.40
C PHE A 2 33.69 3.16 -5.39
N VAL A 3 35.02 3.31 -5.32
CA VAL A 3 35.69 4.30 -4.46
C VAL A 3 36.11 5.45 -5.36
N ARG A 4 35.73 6.67 -5.00
CA ARG A 4 36.15 7.88 -5.70
C ARG A 4 37.39 8.46 -5.01
N ASN A 5 38.17 9.28 -5.73
CA ASN A 5 39.38 9.92 -5.21
C ASN A 5 39.17 10.74 -3.92
N ASP A 6 37.95 11.20 -3.61
CA ASP A 6 37.60 11.87 -2.35
C ASP A 6 37.33 10.88 -1.19
N ALA A 7 37.83 9.64 -1.29
CA ALA A 7 37.59 8.54 -0.37
C ALA A 7 36.11 8.19 -0.13
N LYS A 8 35.19 8.64 -1.00
CA LYS A 8 33.77 8.29 -0.87
C LYS A 8 33.48 6.95 -1.52
N GLU A 9 32.90 6.06 -0.71
CA GLU A 9 32.42 4.76 -1.16
C GLU A 9 30.98 4.82 -1.69
N PHE A 10 30.78 4.33 -2.91
CA PHE A 10 29.47 4.10 -3.50
C PHE A 10 29.21 2.61 -3.64
N ARG A 11 28.19 2.12 -2.93
CA ARG A 11 27.73 0.72 -3.02
C ARG A 11 26.49 0.66 -3.89
N PHE A 12 26.51 -0.23 -4.88
CA PHE A 12 25.40 -0.44 -5.82
C PHE A 12 24.91 -1.87 -5.67
N CYS A 13 23.58 -2.05 -5.69
CA CYS A 13 22.99 -3.38 -5.60
C CYS A 13 23.19 -4.22 -6.87
N ARG A 14 23.22 -3.59 -8.06
CA ARG A 14 23.30 -4.26 -9.38
C ARG A 14 23.99 -3.39 -10.43
N SER A 15 24.40 -4.00 -11.55
CA SER A 15 25.05 -3.33 -12.68
C SER A 15 24.22 -2.18 -13.27
N LYS A 16 22.88 -2.28 -13.29
CA LYS A 16 21.96 -1.20 -13.72
C LYS A 16 22.20 0.11 -12.96
N CYS A 17 22.33 0.03 -11.64
CA CYS A 17 22.55 1.19 -10.78
C CYS A 17 23.93 1.80 -11.01
N HIS A 18 24.95 0.94 -11.17
CA HIS A 18 26.32 1.37 -11.47
C HIS A 18 26.43 2.08 -12.84
N LYS A 19 25.80 1.52 -13.89
CA LYS A 19 25.76 2.15 -15.23
C LYS A 19 25.03 3.50 -15.20
N ASN A 20 23.88 3.60 -14.53
CA ASN A 20 23.17 4.87 -14.37
C ASN A 20 23.99 5.93 -13.62
N PHE A 21 24.75 5.50 -12.60
CA PHE A 21 25.68 6.37 -11.87
C PHE A 21 26.83 6.85 -12.77
N LYS A 22 27.44 5.96 -13.57
CA LYS A 22 28.46 6.34 -14.57
C LYS A 22 27.92 7.32 -15.61
N MET A 23 26.66 7.15 -16.03
CA MET A 23 25.94 8.09 -16.91
C MET A 23 25.51 9.38 -16.20
N ARG A 24 25.92 9.61 -14.94
CA ARG A 24 25.60 10.80 -14.13
C ARG A 24 24.08 11.09 -14.01
N ARG A 25 23.24 10.06 -14.09
CA ARG A 25 21.78 10.24 -13.95
C ARG A 25 21.43 10.57 -12.50
N ASN A 26 20.63 11.61 -12.29
CA ASN A 26 20.20 12.01 -10.95
C ASN A 26 19.10 11.05 -10.42
N PRO A 27 19.33 10.31 -9.32
CA PRO A 27 18.33 9.38 -8.78
C PRO A 27 17.02 10.07 -8.39
N ARG A 28 17.02 11.35 -8.02
CA ARG A 28 15.79 12.12 -7.73
C ARG A 28 14.91 12.37 -8.96
N LYS A 29 15.43 12.17 -10.18
CA LYS A 29 14.68 12.27 -11.44
C LYS A 29 14.32 10.89 -12.02
N VAL A 30 14.90 9.81 -11.51
CA VAL A 30 14.66 8.45 -12.01
C VAL A 30 13.49 7.80 -11.26
N ALA A 31 12.36 7.64 -11.95
CA ALA A 31 11.05 7.34 -11.36
C ALA A 31 10.96 6.08 -10.48
N TRP A 32 11.73 5.04 -10.79
CA TRP A 32 11.68 3.75 -10.07
C TRP A 32 12.48 3.76 -8.76
N THR A 33 13.31 4.77 -8.51
CA THR A 33 14.16 4.80 -7.32
C THR A 33 13.39 5.25 -6.08
N LYS A 34 13.84 4.80 -4.91
CA LYS A 34 13.31 5.27 -3.62
C LYS A 34 13.54 6.77 -3.39
N ALA A 35 14.67 7.30 -3.88
CA ALA A 35 14.98 8.73 -3.79
C ALA A 35 13.94 9.59 -4.54
N PHE A 36 13.57 9.21 -5.76
CA PHE A 36 12.49 9.86 -6.51
C PHE A 36 11.16 9.75 -5.77
N ARG A 37 10.82 8.55 -5.28
CA ARG A 37 9.54 8.30 -4.61
C ARG A 37 9.37 9.16 -3.35
N LYS A 38 10.42 9.27 -2.52
CA LYS A 38 10.42 10.15 -1.34
C LYS A 38 10.30 11.63 -1.72
N ALA A 39 11.13 12.09 -2.66
CA ALA A 39 11.12 13.50 -3.10
C ALA A 39 9.78 13.94 -3.72
N ARG A 40 9.03 13.00 -4.32
CA ARG A 40 7.70 13.25 -4.94
C ARG A 40 6.53 12.86 -4.03
N GLY A 41 6.75 12.62 -2.74
CA GLY A 41 5.68 12.28 -1.79
C GLY A 41 4.95 10.97 -2.10
N LYS A 42 5.59 10.02 -2.78
CA LYS A 42 5.02 8.69 -3.05
C LYS A 42 5.24 7.70 -1.90
N GLU A 43 6.06 8.06 -0.92
CA GLU A 43 6.37 7.28 0.28
C GLU A 43 6.33 8.18 1.51
N MET A 44 5.96 7.59 2.65
CA MET A 44 6.02 8.25 3.95
C MET A 44 7.49 8.59 4.27
N THR A 45 7.78 9.88 4.42
CA THR A 45 9.16 10.38 4.58
C THR A 45 9.44 10.89 6.00
N ILE A 46 8.44 11.46 6.67
CA ILE A 46 8.52 11.99 8.04
C ILE A 46 7.67 11.08 8.91
N ASP A 47 8.31 10.17 9.66
CA ASP A 47 7.64 9.27 10.59
C ASP A 47 8.57 8.90 11.74
N THR A 48 8.00 8.76 12.94
CA THR A 48 8.76 8.42 14.14
C THR A 48 9.37 7.03 14.07
N THR A 49 8.82 6.10 13.29
CA THR A 49 9.42 4.77 13.13
C THR A 49 10.77 4.79 12.41
N LEU A 50 11.06 5.84 11.64
CA LEU A 50 12.30 5.95 10.86
C LEU A 50 13.50 6.38 11.72
N THR A 51 13.28 6.98 12.89
CA THR A 51 14.35 7.46 13.78
C THR A 51 15.14 6.33 14.44
N PHE A 52 14.50 5.16 14.61
CA PHE A 52 15.14 3.97 15.18
C PHE A 52 16.25 3.38 14.30
N ALA A 53 16.28 3.70 13.00
CA ALA A 53 17.27 3.22 12.04
C ALA A 53 18.54 4.10 11.94
N THR A 54 18.75 5.00 12.91
CA THR A 54 19.92 5.88 12.95
C THR A 54 21.22 5.10 13.20
N ARG A 55 22.31 5.50 12.54
CA ARG A 55 23.64 4.91 12.75
C ARG A 55 24.19 5.39 14.09
N ARG A 56 24.56 4.45 14.96
CA ARG A 56 25.24 4.77 16.23
C ARG A 56 26.75 4.65 16.05
N ASN A 57 27.47 5.71 16.44
CA ASN A 57 28.93 5.75 16.38
C ASN A 57 29.59 5.34 17.70
N ILE A 58 28.81 5.23 18.78
CA ILE A 58 29.29 4.81 20.11
C ILE A 58 28.80 3.38 20.36
N PRO A 59 29.71 2.40 20.54
CA PRO A 59 29.34 1.06 20.91
C PRO A 59 28.92 0.99 22.38
N ILE A 60 27.97 0.11 22.70
CA ILE A 60 27.55 -0.20 24.06
C ILE A 60 28.08 -1.61 24.38
N ARG A 61 28.45 -1.87 25.65
CA ARG A 61 28.80 -3.23 26.07
C ARG A 61 27.63 -4.18 25.82
N TYR A 62 27.95 -5.40 25.41
CA TYR A 62 26.94 -6.43 25.21
C TYR A 62 26.17 -6.70 26.51
N ASN A 63 24.85 -6.70 26.43
CA ASN A 63 23.96 -7.16 27.48
C ASN A 63 22.83 -7.97 26.82
N ARG A 64 22.65 -9.22 27.26
CA ARG A 64 21.66 -10.14 26.70
C ARG A 64 20.23 -9.61 26.82
N ASP A 65 19.88 -8.95 27.90
CA ASP A 65 18.54 -8.43 28.15
C ASP A 65 18.22 -7.27 27.21
N ILE A 66 19.18 -6.37 27.02
CA ILE A 66 19.06 -5.25 26.06
C ILE A 66 18.83 -5.80 24.65
N VAL A 67 19.63 -6.80 24.24
CA VAL A 67 19.49 -7.45 22.92
C VAL A 67 18.13 -8.11 22.77
N ALA A 68 17.65 -8.85 23.79
CA ALA A 68 16.34 -9.50 23.75
C ALA A 68 15.19 -8.47 23.62
N ILE A 69 15.26 -7.36 24.36
CA ILE A 69 14.28 -6.27 24.27
C ILE A 69 14.34 -5.60 22.89
N THR A 70 15.54 -5.35 22.35
CA THR A 70 15.68 -4.71 21.02
C THR A 70 15.13 -5.60 19.91
N LEU A 71 15.34 -6.91 19.93
CA LEU A 71 14.77 -7.82 18.94
C LEU A 71 13.24 -7.78 18.93
N LYS A 72 12.61 -7.77 20.11
CA LYS A 72 11.15 -7.59 20.24
C LYS A 72 10.71 -6.23 19.70
N ALA A 73 11.43 -5.16 20.05
CA ALA A 73 11.13 -3.81 19.60
C ALA A 73 11.25 -3.65 18.07
N ILE A 74 12.25 -4.26 17.43
CA ILE A 74 12.45 -4.21 15.97
C ILE A 74 11.24 -4.78 15.24
N ASN A 75 10.75 -5.95 15.67
CA ASN A 75 9.56 -6.57 15.07
C ASN A 75 8.32 -5.67 15.24
N ARG A 76 8.13 -5.14 16.45
CA ARG A 76 7.01 -4.25 16.74
C ARG A 76 7.03 -2.96 15.91
N VAL A 77 8.19 -2.33 15.78
CA VAL A 77 8.36 -1.12 14.97
C VAL A 77 8.11 -1.41 13.49
N SER A 78 8.55 -2.57 12.99
CA SER A 78 8.28 -3.03 11.61
C SER A 78 6.78 -3.14 11.31
N GLU A 79 6.00 -3.74 12.21
CA GLU A 79 4.55 -3.85 12.06
C GLU A 79 3.86 -2.48 12.01
N ILE A 80 4.24 -1.57 12.93
CA ILE A 80 3.68 -0.22 13.00
C ILE A 80 3.98 0.51 11.69
N ARG A 81 5.22 0.40 11.21
CA ARG A 81 5.64 1.01 9.95
C ARG A 81 4.84 0.47 8.76
N SER A 82 4.67 -0.85 8.63
CA SER A 82 3.86 -1.44 7.56
C SER A 82 2.39 -1.00 7.62
N ARG A 83 1.82 -0.87 8.83
CA ARG A 83 0.46 -0.35 9.02
C ARG A 83 0.36 1.10 8.54
N ARG A 84 1.28 1.97 8.97
CA ARG A 84 1.34 3.39 8.60
C ARG A 84 1.56 3.59 7.09
N GLU A 85 2.49 2.85 6.48
CA GLU A 85 2.73 2.88 5.03
C GLU A 85 1.48 2.48 4.23
N ARG A 86 0.71 1.49 4.71
CA ARG A 86 -0.56 1.09 4.09
C ARG A 86 -1.60 2.20 4.16
N VAL A 87 -1.73 2.87 5.31
CA VAL A 87 -2.65 4.00 5.49
C VAL A 87 -2.28 5.14 4.55
N PHE A 88 -1.00 5.51 4.49
CA PHE A 88 -0.50 6.52 3.54
C PHE A 88 -0.83 6.17 2.08
N TYR A 89 -0.67 4.91 1.69
CA TYR A 89 -1.03 4.46 0.35
C TYR A 89 -2.53 4.60 0.08
N LYS A 90 -3.39 4.23 1.04
CA LYS A 90 -4.85 4.38 0.93
C LYS A 90 -5.24 5.84 0.72
N HIS A 91 -4.73 6.77 1.53
CA HIS A 91 -5.00 8.20 1.37
C HIS A 91 -4.53 8.72 0.00
N ARG A 92 -3.33 8.32 -0.44
CA ARG A 92 -2.80 8.70 -1.75
C ARG A 92 -3.62 8.18 -2.94
N MET A 93 -4.30 7.04 -2.77
CA MET A 93 -5.12 6.42 -3.81
C MET A 93 -6.61 6.77 -3.69
N ALA A 94 -7.00 7.52 -2.65
CA ALA A 94 -8.35 8.00 -2.49
C ALA A 94 -8.76 8.87 -3.69
N GLY A 95 -10.00 8.75 -4.16
CA GLY A 95 -10.51 9.49 -5.32
C GLY A 95 -10.14 8.93 -6.69
N ASN A 96 -9.26 7.92 -6.79
CA ASN A 96 -8.99 7.31 -8.10
C ASN A 96 -10.20 6.51 -8.64
N LYS A 97 -11.01 5.93 -7.76
CA LYS A 97 -12.21 5.18 -8.16
C LYS A 97 -13.27 6.08 -8.80
N THR A 98 -13.48 7.28 -8.26
CA THR A 98 -14.46 8.24 -8.78
C THR A 98 -14.01 8.76 -10.14
N LYS A 99 -12.73 9.13 -10.28
CA LYS A 99 -12.14 9.52 -11.57
C LYS A 99 -12.27 8.41 -12.61
N LEU A 100 -11.97 7.17 -12.23
CA LEU A 100 -12.09 6.02 -13.13
C LEU A 100 -13.55 5.83 -13.60
N LEU A 101 -14.54 6.01 -12.72
CA LEU A 101 -15.95 5.95 -13.07
C LEU A 101 -16.34 7.09 -14.02
N GLU A 102 -15.87 8.31 -13.78
CA GLU A 102 -16.11 9.47 -14.64
C GLU A 102 -15.49 9.27 -16.03
N ASP A 103 -14.24 8.80 -16.08
CA ASP A 103 -13.54 8.48 -17.33
C ASP A 103 -14.26 7.37 -18.10
N ALA A 104 -14.74 6.33 -17.40
CA ALA A 104 -15.53 5.26 -18.01
C ALA A 104 -16.86 5.78 -18.59
N LYS A 105 -17.60 6.62 -17.83
CA LYS A 105 -18.84 7.25 -18.32
C LYS A 105 -18.57 8.12 -19.56
N LYS A 106 -17.47 8.87 -19.55
CA LYS A 106 -17.05 9.70 -20.70
C LYS A 106 -16.71 8.84 -21.92
N LEU A 107 -16.03 7.71 -21.71
CA LEU A 107 -15.65 6.78 -22.77
C LEU A 107 -16.87 6.10 -23.42
N ILE A 108 -17.86 5.70 -22.63
CA ILE A 108 -19.13 5.15 -23.12
C ILE A 108 -19.85 6.20 -23.98
N LYS A 109 -19.98 7.43 -23.48
CA LYS A 109 -20.63 8.54 -24.22
C LYS A 109 -19.95 8.87 -25.55
N MET A 110 -18.62 8.74 -25.63
CA MET A 110 -17.86 8.99 -26.86
C MET A 110 -17.98 7.87 -27.90
N ASN A 111 -18.20 6.63 -27.46
CA ASN A 111 -18.22 5.45 -28.32
C ASN A 111 -19.54 4.67 -28.22
N PRO A 112 -20.69 5.28 -28.54
CA PRO A 112 -22.00 4.64 -28.36
C PRO A 112 -22.16 3.35 -29.19
N GLN A 113 -21.50 3.24 -30.35
CA GLN A 113 -21.56 2.05 -31.20
C GLN A 113 -20.81 0.84 -30.62
N GLN A 114 -19.75 1.08 -29.84
CA GLN A 114 -18.96 0.00 -29.22
C GLN A 114 -19.60 -0.51 -27.93
N PHE A 115 -20.42 0.33 -27.29
CA PHE A 115 -21.14 0.03 -26.06
C PHE A 115 -22.64 0.26 -26.26
N PRO A 116 -23.30 -0.52 -27.14
CA PRO A 116 -24.75 -0.43 -27.28
C PRO A 116 -25.41 -0.74 -25.93
N GLU A 117 -26.39 0.07 -25.55
CA GLU A 117 -27.19 -0.19 -24.36
C GLU A 117 -27.94 -1.51 -24.57
N THR A 118 -27.49 -2.57 -23.91
CA THR A 118 -28.21 -3.84 -23.90
C THR A 118 -29.45 -3.70 -23.03
N GLU A 119 -30.55 -4.34 -23.41
CA GLU A 119 -31.84 -4.31 -22.72
C GLU A 119 -31.75 -4.67 -21.23
N GLU A 120 -30.73 -5.44 -20.83
CA GLU A 120 -30.43 -5.77 -19.44
C GLU A 120 -30.00 -4.56 -18.59
N LEU A 121 -29.43 -3.50 -19.17
CA LEU A 121 -29.02 -2.28 -18.46
C LEU A 121 -30.18 -1.29 -18.26
N MET A 122 -31.26 -1.43 -19.03
CA MET A 122 -32.48 -0.62 -18.91
C MET A 122 -33.46 -1.14 -17.85
N ARG A 123 -33.28 -2.37 -17.33
CA ARG A 123 -34.07 -2.87 -16.19
C ARG A 123 -33.76 -2.09 -14.92
N ASP A 124 -34.81 -1.64 -14.25
CA ASP A 124 -34.70 -0.88 -13.02
C ASP A 124 -33.90 -1.68 -11.95
N PRO A 125 -32.99 -1.04 -11.20
CA PRO A 125 -32.24 -1.72 -10.14
C PRO A 125 -33.13 -2.38 -9.09
N GLN A 126 -34.36 -1.90 -8.92
CA GLN A 126 -35.36 -2.46 -8.01
C GLN A 126 -35.85 -3.84 -8.48
N GLU A 127 -36.17 -4.01 -9.77
CA GLU A 127 -36.60 -5.31 -10.33
C GLU A 127 -35.49 -6.37 -10.24
N LYS A 128 -34.22 -5.99 -10.45
CA LYS A 128 -33.08 -6.92 -10.27
C LYS A 128 -32.86 -7.35 -8.82
N LEU A 129 -33.10 -6.46 -7.86
CA LEU A 129 -33.03 -6.77 -6.43
C LEU A 129 -34.16 -7.71 -6.00
N GLU A 130 -35.36 -7.55 -6.56
CA GLU A 130 -36.51 -8.44 -6.37
C GLU A 130 -36.31 -9.82 -7.01
N GLU A 131 -35.80 -9.91 -8.24
CA GLU A 131 -35.46 -11.21 -8.86
C GLU A 131 -34.36 -11.95 -8.08
N ALA A 132 -33.40 -11.23 -7.50
CA ALA A 132 -32.32 -11.81 -6.69
C ALA A 132 -32.77 -12.22 -5.28
N SER A 133 -33.81 -11.58 -4.72
CA SER A 133 -34.43 -12.01 -3.46
C SER A 133 -35.34 -13.22 -3.67
N HIS A 134 -36.09 -13.28 -4.77
CA HIS A 134 -36.90 -14.45 -5.14
C HIS A 134 -36.05 -15.71 -5.38
N LYS A 135 -34.89 -15.59 -6.04
CA LYS A 135 -33.96 -16.72 -6.25
C LYS A 135 -33.28 -17.25 -4.97
N LYS A 136 -33.33 -16.52 -3.84
CA LYS A 136 -32.78 -16.97 -2.55
C LYS A 136 -33.77 -17.77 -1.69
N THR A 137 -35.05 -17.83 -2.08
CA THR A 137 -36.09 -18.51 -1.30
C THR A 137 -36.23 -20.01 -1.57
N GLU A 138 -35.49 -20.56 -2.54
CA GLU A 138 -35.35 -22.02 -2.67
C GLU A 138 -34.39 -22.55 -1.59
N GLU A 139 -34.97 -23.15 -0.56
CA GLU A 139 -34.29 -23.72 0.61
C GLU A 139 -33.21 -24.73 0.22
N ILE A 140 -31.94 -24.34 0.35
CA ILE A 140 -30.85 -25.31 0.45
C ILE A 140 -30.79 -25.77 1.91
N LYS A 141 -31.27 -26.99 2.19
CA LYS A 141 -30.98 -27.71 3.45
C LYS A 141 -29.49 -27.99 3.53
N ILE A 142 -28.75 -27.15 4.26
CA ILE A 142 -27.33 -27.38 4.58
C ILE A 142 -27.27 -28.16 5.91
N PRO A 143 -26.60 -29.32 5.98
CA PRO A 143 -26.34 -30.01 7.23
C PRO A 143 -25.43 -29.14 8.13
N LEU A 144 -25.89 -28.85 9.34
CA LEU A 144 -25.12 -28.09 10.33
C LEU A 144 -23.90 -28.89 10.79
N LEU A 145 -22.68 -28.48 10.38
CA LEU A 145 -21.47 -28.71 11.18
C LEU A 145 -20.96 -27.40 11.76
N SER A 146 -21.26 -27.24 13.04
CA SER A 146 -20.75 -26.25 13.97
C SER A 146 -19.23 -26.10 13.90
N LYS A 147 -18.74 -24.95 13.42
CA LYS A 147 -17.50 -24.32 13.90
C LYS A 147 -17.71 -22.82 14.04
N LYS A 148 -17.84 -22.36 15.30
CA LYS A 148 -17.89 -20.94 15.69
C LYS A 148 -16.74 -20.16 15.03
N LYS A 149 -17.06 -19.28 14.07
CA LYS A 149 -16.19 -18.15 13.71
C LYS A 149 -16.53 -16.98 14.64
N LYS A 150 -15.63 -16.66 15.58
CA LYS A 150 -15.68 -15.38 16.29
C LYS A 150 -15.41 -14.27 15.28
N SER A 151 -16.38 -13.39 15.05
CA SER A 151 -16.16 -12.12 14.36
C SER A 151 -15.46 -11.18 15.34
N ILE A 152 -14.19 -10.85 15.05
CA ILE A 152 -13.52 -9.75 15.73
C ILE A 152 -13.92 -8.48 14.98
N LYS A 153 -14.82 -7.69 15.57
CA LYS A 153 -15.03 -6.30 15.14
C LYS A 153 -13.76 -5.52 15.47
N PHE A 154 -13.01 -5.09 14.47
CA PHE A 154 -12.01 -4.03 14.65
C PHE A 154 -12.76 -2.70 14.56
N GLN A 155 -13.02 -2.07 15.70
CA GLN A 155 -13.26 -0.63 15.75
C GLN A 155 -11.95 0.06 15.37
N ILE A 156 -11.99 0.86 14.32
CA ILE A 156 -10.93 1.83 14.05
C ILE A 156 -11.41 3.07 14.80
N ASP A 157 -10.93 3.24 16.02
CA ASP A 157 -11.15 4.49 16.74
C ASP A 157 -10.25 5.55 16.09
N ASP A 158 -10.86 6.46 15.33
CA ASP A 158 -10.21 7.60 14.66
C ASP A 158 -9.75 8.69 15.66
N THR A 159 -9.58 8.36 16.94
CA THR A 159 -9.40 9.33 18.05
C THR A 159 -8.01 9.35 18.69
N ASN A 160 -6.97 8.84 18.01
CA ASN A 160 -5.59 9.14 18.41
C ASN A 160 -4.76 9.55 17.19
N ILE A 161 -5.13 10.72 16.66
CA ILE A 161 -4.21 11.61 15.97
C ILE A 161 -3.82 12.63 17.04
N ASP A 162 -2.76 12.32 17.77
CA ASP A 162 -1.77 13.22 18.37
C ASP A 162 -0.51 12.41 18.68
#